data_AF-A0A2R6HSD0-F1
#
_entry.id   AF-A0A2R6HSD0-F1
#
_cell.length_a   1.000
_cell.length_b   1.000
_cell.length_c   1.000
_cell.angle_alpha   90.00
_cell.angle_beta   90.00
_cell.angle_gamma   90.00
#
_symmetry.space_group_name_H-M   'P 1'
#
loop_
_entity.id
_entity.type
_entity.pdbx_description
1 polymer ?
#
loop_
_entity_poly.entity_id
_entity_poly.type
_entity_poly.pdbx_seq_one_letter_code
_entity_poly.pdbx_strand_id
1 'polypeptide(L)'
;MDEIRMKPGPAAGYAFRLGIMAAVLLGLAGIGLMYWSGILTSALAGYTLVVLFPIYLVLAATVLSIWLGYDKDETSLRPVYHSKNSK
;
A
#
# COMPACT_ATOMS: atom_id res chain seq x y z
N MET A 1 -12.07 -20.34 -21.10
CA MET A 1 -10.90 -20.37 -20.20
C MET A 1 -11.31 -19.54 -19.00
N ASP A 2 -11.83 -20.21 -17.96
CA ASP A 2 -12.24 -19.55 -16.73
C ASP A 2 -11.00 -19.03 -16.00
N GLU A 3 -10.82 -17.72 -15.96
CA GLU A 3 -9.83 -17.10 -15.08
C GLU A 3 -10.28 -17.35 -13.65
N ILE A 4 -9.60 -18.28 -12.99
CA ILE A 4 -9.72 -18.49 -11.56
C ILE A 4 -9.29 -17.18 -10.90
N ARG A 5 -10.27 -16.42 -10.42
CA ARG A 5 -10.09 -15.18 -9.66
C ARG A 5 -9.41 -15.54 -8.34
N MET A 6 -8.09 -15.74 -8.35
CA MET A 6 -7.31 -16.01 -7.16
C MET A 6 -7.34 -14.73 -6.33
N LYS A 7 -8.24 -14.68 -5.35
CA LYS A 7 -8.04 -13.78 -4.23
C LYS A 7 -6.63 -14.05 -3.71
N PRO A 8 -5.79 -13.01 -3.51
CA PRO A 8 -4.46 -13.22 -2.97
C PRO A 8 -4.55 -14.10 -1.73
N GLY A 9 -3.77 -15.17 -1.73
CA GLY A 9 -3.86 -16.20 -0.70
C GLY A 9 -3.61 -15.60 0.69
N PRO A 10 -4.03 -16.26 1.77
CA PRO A 10 -3.86 -15.77 3.14
C PRO A 10 -2.43 -15.30 3.45
N ALA A 11 -1.42 -15.97 2.90
CA ALA A 11 -0.01 -15.61 3.03
C ALA A 11 0.32 -14.19 2.53
N ALA A 12 -0.23 -13.76 1.38
CA ALA A 12 -0.04 -12.41 0.86
C ALA A 12 -0.68 -11.35 1.77
N GLY A 13 -1.83 -11.66 2.37
CA GLY A 13 -2.47 -10.79 3.36
C GLY A 13 -1.63 -10.62 4.63
N TYR A 14 -1.03 -11.70 5.14
CA TYR A 14 -0.11 -11.63 6.28
C TYR A 14 1.16 -10.84 5.96
N ALA A 15 1.79 -11.12 4.81
CA ALA A 15 2.99 -10.40 4.37
C ALA A 15 2.73 -8.90 4.18
N PHE A 16 1.57 -8.52 3.65
CA PHE A 16 1.18 -7.12 3.52
C PHE A 16 1.11 -6.42 4.88
N ARG A 17 0.40 -7.03 5.84
CA ARG A 17 0.27 -6.47 7.19
C ARG A 17 1.63 -6.31 7.89
N LEU A 18 2.48 -7.33 7.76
CA LEU A 18 3.82 -7.30 8.35
C LEU A 18 4.69 -6.22 7.70
N GLY A 19 4.66 -6.11 6.36
CA GLY A 19 5.44 -5.08 5.66
C GLY A 19 4.95 -3.67 5.97
N ILE A 20 3.65 -3.44 6.15
CA ILE A 20 3.12 -2.15 6.62
C ILE A 20 3.60 -1.85 8.05
N MET A 21 3.56 -2.83 8.97
CA MET A 21 4.13 -2.63 10.31
C MET A 21 5.62 -2.30 10.25
N ALA A 22 6.39 -3.01 9.42
CA ALA A 22 7.81 -2.74 9.24
C ALA A 22 8.04 -1.32 8.67
N ALA A 23 7.27 -0.90 7.67
CA ALA A 23 7.34 0.45 7.11
C ALA A 23 7.03 1.54 8.14
N VAL A 24 6.00 1.33 8.98
CA VAL A 24 5.67 2.25 10.09
C VAL A 24 6.85 2.37 11.05
N LEU A 25 7.41 1.25 11.50
CA LEU A 25 8.54 1.24 12.43
C LEU A 25 9.78 1.91 11.82
N LEU A 26 10.10 1.60 10.57
CA LEU A 26 11.23 2.21 9.86
C LEU A 26 11.05 3.72 9.67
N GLY A 27 9.86 4.15 9.27
CA GLY A 27 9.58 5.58 9.10
C GLY A 27 9.64 6.35 10.42
N LEU A 28 9.06 5.81 11.50
CA LEU A 28 9.13 6.44 12.84
C LEU A 28 10.56 6.47 13.37
N ALA A 29 11.33 5.39 13.23
CA ALA A 29 12.73 5.34 13.63
C ALA A 29 13.57 6.36 12.85
N GLY A 30 13.36 6.46 11.54
CA GLY A 30 14.03 7.44 10.69
C GLY A 30 13.74 8.88 11.11
N ILE A 31 12.47 9.23 11.32
CA ILE A 31 12.06 10.57 11.80
C ILE A 31 12.67 10.85 13.17
N GLY A 32 12.61 9.88 14.09
CA GLY A 32 13.17 10.00 15.43
C GLY A 32 14.68 10.25 15.43
N LEU A 33 15.44 9.53 14.60
CA LEU A 33 16.89 9.73 14.43
C LEU A 33 17.21 11.10 13.83
N MET A 34 16.45 11.55 12.83
CA MET A 34 16.63 12.87 12.22
C MET A 34 16.29 14.01 13.20
N TYR A 35 15.30 13.82 14.05
CA TYR A 35 15.00 14.76 15.13
C TYR A 35 16.10 14.75 16.21
N TRP A 36 16.55 13.57 16.64
CA TRP A 36 17.60 13.43 17.65
C TRP A 36 18.94 14.05 17.21
N SER A 37 19.29 13.89 15.94
CA SER A 37 20.49 14.51 15.35
C SER A 37 20.36 16.02 15.10
N GLY A 38 19.20 16.61 15.39
CA GLY A 38 18.95 18.05 15.22
C GLY A 38 18.71 18.49 13.77
N ILE A 39 18.56 17.55 12.83
CA ILE A 39 18.27 17.84 11.42
C ILE A 39 16.85 18.37 11.26
N LEU A 40 15.90 17.80 12.01
CA LEU A 40 14.50 18.26 12.04
C LEU A 40 14.27 19.19 13.23
N THR A 41 13.76 20.38 12.96
CA THR A 41 13.14 21.22 14.01
C THR A 41 11.80 20.62 14.44
N SER A 42 11.28 20.99 15.60
CA SER A 42 10.01 20.44 16.11
C SER A 42 8.83 20.69 15.15
N ALA A 43 8.79 21.87 14.51
CA ALA A 43 7.78 22.18 13.50
C ALA A 43 7.91 21.27 12.26
N LEU A 44 9.14 21.04 11.79
CA LEU A 44 9.38 20.21 10.62
C LEU A 44 9.17 18.71 10.90
N ALA A 45 9.46 18.26 12.12
CA ALA A 45 9.12 16.92 12.60
C ALA A 45 7.59 16.72 12.63
N GLY A 46 6.84 17.71 13.14
CA GLY A 46 5.38 17.71 13.11
C GLY A 46 4.82 17.65 11.69
N TYR A 47 5.32 18.50 10.78
CA TYR A 47 4.95 18.46 9.36
C TYR A 47 5.24 17.08 8.74
N THR A 48 6.41 16.52 9.01
CA THR A 48 6.81 15.21 8.48
C THR A 48 5.87 14.12 8.97
N LEU A 49 5.47 14.11 10.24
CA LEU A 49 4.56 13.12 10.79
C LEU A 49 3.12 13.24 10.27
N VAL A 50 2.62 14.46 10.04
CA VAL A 50 1.21 14.68 9.67
C VAL A 50 1.00 14.64 8.17
N VAL A 51 1.97 15.11 7.37
CA VAL A 51 1.82 15.25 5.92
C VAL A 51 2.65 14.22 5.17
N LEU A 52 3.95 14.13 5.45
CA LEU A 52 4.85 13.28 4.66
C LEU A 52 4.71 11.80 5.02
N PHE A 53 4.51 11.48 6.29
CA PHE A 53 4.44 10.11 6.77
C PHE A 53 3.22 9.34 6.21
N PRO A 54 1.99 9.91 6.15
CA PRO A 54 0.88 9.25 5.46
C PRO A 54 1.16 9.00 3.97
N ILE A 55 1.76 9.97 3.27
CA ILE A 55 2.11 9.83 1.85
C ILE A 55 3.14 8.70 1.68
N TYR A 56 4.16 8.66 2.53
CA TYR A 56 5.14 7.58 2.56
C TYR A 56 4.49 6.20 2.76
N LEU A 57 3.53 6.08 3.69
CA LEU A 57 2.82 4.81 3.92
C LEU A 57 1.97 4.39 2.71
N VAL A 58 1.34 5.33 2.01
CA VAL A 58 0.62 5.04 0.77
C VAL A 58 1.57 4.49 -0.28
N LEU A 59 2.73 5.12 -0.49
CA LEU A 59 3.73 4.63 -1.44
C LEU A 59 4.26 3.24 -1.04
N ALA A 60 4.57 3.05 0.24
CA ALA A 60 5.00 1.75 0.75
C ALA A 60 3.94 0.67 0.51
N ALA A 61 2.66 0.99 0.75
CA ALA A 61 1.54 0.10 0.48
C ALA A 61 1.39 -0.22 -1.00
N THR A 62 1.58 0.76 -1.89
CA THR A 62 1.55 0.54 -3.35
C THR A 62 2.66 -0.40 -3.78
N VAL A 63 3.90 -0.15 -3.35
CA VAL A 63 5.04 -1.02 -3.65
C VAL A 63 4.77 -2.44 -3.13
N LEU A 64 4.32 -2.58 -1.88
CA LEU A 64 3.96 -3.88 -1.31
C LEU A 64 2.85 -4.58 -2.10
N SER A 65 1.84 -3.84 -2.55
CA SER A 65 0.71 -4.41 -3.30
C SER A 65 1.18 -4.98 -4.63
N ILE A 66 2.05 -4.27 -5.34
CA ILE A 66 2.66 -4.76 -6.58
C ILE A 66 3.53 -5.99 -6.30
N TRP A 67 4.40 -5.91 -5.29
CA TRP A 67 5.33 -7.00 -4.95
C TRP A 67 4.62 -8.28 -4.51
N LEU A 68 3.48 -8.14 -3.83
CA LEU A 68 2.64 -9.24 -3.37
C LEU A 68 1.63 -9.72 -4.42
N GLY A 69 1.63 -9.15 -5.62
CA GLY A 69 0.72 -9.53 -6.70
C GLY A 69 -0.74 -9.19 -6.42
N TYR A 70 -1.00 -8.16 -5.60
CA TYR A 70 -2.33 -7.55 -5.48
C TYR A 70 -2.69 -6.72 -6.71
N ASP A 71 -1.71 -6.41 -7.56
CA ASP A 71 -1.95 -5.72 -8.82
C ASP A 71 -2.83 -6.58 -9.72
N LYS A 72 -4.01 -6.06 -10.07
CA LYS A 72 -4.91 -6.72 -10.99
C LYS A 72 -4.42 -6.39 -12.39
N ASP A 73 -4.09 -7.43 -13.15
CA ASP A 73 -3.89 -7.28 -14.59
C ASP A 73 -5.03 -6.43 -15.19
N GLU A 74 -4.68 -5.34 -15.85
CA GLU A 74 -5.63 -4.44 -16.54
C GLU A 74 -6.50 -5.19 -17.57
N THR A 75 -6.04 -6.37 -18.01
CA THR A 75 -6.75 -7.30 -18.91
C THR A 75 -7.95 -8.00 -18.26
N SER A 76 -8.10 -7.94 -16.93
CA SER A 76 -9.22 -8.58 -16.21
C SER A 76 -10.53 -7.77 -16.23
N LEU A 77 -10.52 -6.58 -16.84
CA LEU A 77 -11.73 -5.82 -17.15
C LEU A 77 -12.41 -6.37 -18.42
N ARG A 78 -12.95 -7.60 -18.37
CA ARG A 78 -13.81 -8.09 -19.45
C ARG A 78 -15.12 -7.29 -19.47
N PRO A 79 -15.52 -6.70 -20.62
CA PRO A 79 -16.79 -6.00 -20.72
C PRO A 79 -17.94 -6.98 -20.49
N VAL A 80 -18.74 -6.73 -19.45
CA VAL A 80 -19.98 -7.49 -19.19
C VAL A 80 -21.07 -6.91 -20.08
N TYR A 81 -21.38 -7.60 -21.17
CA TYR A 81 -22.56 -7.28 -21.98
C TYR A 81 -23.82 -7.79 -21.26
N HIS A 82 -24.64 -6.88 -20.75
CA HIS A 82 -26.01 -7.21 -20.33
C HIS A 82 -26.86 -7.47 -21.58
N SER A 83 -27.17 -8.74 -21.85
CA SER A 83 -28.21 -9.11 -22.81
C SER A 83 -29.57 -8.66 -22.27
N LYS A 84 -30.04 -7.50 -22.73
CA LYS A 84 -31.42 -7.06 -22.55
C LYS A 84 -32.34 -7.95 -23.38
N ASN A 85 -32.65 -9.14 -22.87
CA ASN A 85 -33.73 -9.95 -23.42
C ASN A 85 -35.05 -9.41 -22.83
N SER A 86 -35.54 -8.34 -23.46
CA SER A 86 -36.88 -7.82 -23.28
C SER A 86 -37.78 -8.57 -24.25
N LYS A 87 -38.51 -9.57 -23.75
CA LYS A 87 -39.77 -10.00 -24.34
C LYS A 87 -40.84 -9.96 -23.27
#